data_AF-A0A442EAQ7-F1
#
_entry.id   AF-A0A442EAQ7-F1
#
_cell.length_a   1.000
_cell.length_b   1.000
_cell.length_c   1.000
_cell.angle_alpha   90.00
_cell.angle_beta   90.00
_cell.angle_gamma   90.00
#
_symmetry.space_group_name_H-M   'P 1'
#
loop_
_entity.id
_entity.type
_entity.pdbx_description
1 polymer ?
#
loop_
_entity_poly.entity_id
_entity_poly.type
_entity_poly.pdbx_seq_one_letter_code
_entity_poly.pdbx_strand_id
1 'polypeptide(L)' 'MGYRILIGEIEHEANTFSKVPTTLERFRAGTLLLNDEIPPARRGTRTALGAAFEAAEKFGWALSPHSRLAPPPAAW' A
#
# COMPACT_ATOMS: atom_id res chain seq x y z
N MET A 1 3.96 -27.01 3.40
CA MET A 1 3.92 -25.99 4.46
C MET A 1 3.84 -24.64 3.77
N GLY A 2 2.76 -23.87 3.95
CA GLY A 2 2.63 -22.55 3.34
C GLY A 2 3.41 -21.51 4.15
N TYR A 3 4.09 -20.57 3.48
CA TYR A 3 4.70 -19.42 4.14
C TYR A 3 3.62 -18.42 4.56
N ARG A 4 3.78 -17.82 5.75
CA ARG A 4 2.98 -16.68 6.20
C ARG A 4 3.79 -15.42 6.01
N ILE A 5 3.25 -14.46 5.27
CA ILE A 5 3.98 -13.26 4.84
C ILE A 5 3.18 -12.03 5.29
N LEU A 6 3.83 -11.17 6.07
CA LEU A 6 3.32 -9.84 6.40
C LEU A 6 3.54 -8.91 5.20
N ILE A 7 2.49 -8.22 4.76
CA ILE A 7 2.57 -7.27 3.65
C ILE A 7 2.04 -5.89 4.05
N GLY A 8 2.66 -4.86 3.51
CA GLY A 8 2.27 -3.47 3.63
C GLY A 8 2.93 -2.64 2.54
N GLU A 9 2.44 -1.43 2.32
CA GLU A 9 2.95 -0.56 1.26
C GLU A 9 2.94 0.92 1.71
N ILE A 10 4.02 1.63 1.36
CA ILE A 10 4.14 3.07 1.50
C ILE A 10 4.53 3.61 0.13
N GLU A 11 3.65 4.41 -0.46
CA GLU A 11 3.83 5.04 -1.76
C GLU A 11 3.90 6.56 -1.53
N HIS A 12 5.12 7.08 -1.39
CA HIS A 12 5.37 8.51 -1.20
C HIS A 12 6.71 8.89 -1.83
N GLU A 13 6.67 9.84 -2.75
CA GLU A 13 7.86 10.42 -3.35
C GLU A 13 8.16 11.77 -2.67
N ALA A 14 9.32 11.88 -2.03
CA ALA A 14 9.74 13.09 -1.34
C ALA A 14 10.39 14.08 -2.32
N ASN A 15 10.18 15.38 -2.08
CA ASN A 15 10.84 16.46 -2.80
C ASN A 15 11.62 17.35 -1.82
N THR A 16 12.96 17.27 -1.88
CA THR A 16 13.88 18.01 -0.98
C THR A 16 13.73 19.53 -1.08
N PHE A 17 13.24 20.06 -2.20
CA PHE A 17 13.03 21.50 -2.38
C PHE A 17 11.65 21.96 -1.91
N SER A 18 10.71 21.04 -1.66
CA SER A 18 9.41 21.37 -1.11
C SER A 18 9.51 21.67 0.38
N LYS A 19 9.02 22.85 0.78
CA LYS A 19 8.90 23.22 2.20
C LYS A 19 7.62 22.72 2.85
N VAL A 20 6.71 22.12 2.07
CA VAL A 20 5.42 21.64 2.56
C VAL A 20 5.58 20.19 3.04
N PRO A 21 5.47 19.91 4.34
CA PRO A 21 5.55 18.54 4.83
C PRO A 21 4.31 17.73 4.44
N THR A 22 4.53 16.47 4.07
CA THR A 22 3.43 15.49 3.95
C THR A 22 3.07 14.97 5.33
N THR A 23 1.87 15.30 5.82
CA THR A 23 1.39 14.86 7.15
C THR A 23 0.58 13.56 7.06
N LEU A 24 0.31 12.91 8.19
CA LEU A 24 -0.55 11.74 8.22
C LEU A 24 -1.98 12.04 7.73
N GLU A 25 -2.47 13.25 7.98
CA GLU A 25 -3.76 13.73 7.45
C GLU A 25 -3.77 13.74 5.92
N ARG A 26 -2.64 14.01 5.27
CA ARG A 26 -2.53 13.91 3.80
C ARG A 26 -2.71 12.46 3.35
N PHE A 27 -2.10 11.49 4.02
CA PHE A 27 -2.32 10.07 3.72
C PHE A 27 -3.79 9.66 3.93
N ARG A 28 -4.42 10.12 5.01
CA ARG A 28 -5.85 9.89 5.27
C ARG A 28 -6.76 10.49 4.20
N ALA A 29 -6.42 11.68 3.70
CA ALA A 29 -7.16 12.35 2.64
C ALA A 29 -6.96 11.73 1.25
N GLY A 30 -5.83 11.03 1.04
CA GLY A 30 -5.53 10.30 -0.19
C GLY A 30 -6.02 8.86 -0.09
N THR A 31 -5.11 7.93 0.15
CA THR A 31 -5.44 6.51 0.34
C THR A 31 -4.66 5.94 1.52
N LEU A 32 -5.33 5.93 2.67
CA LEU A 32 -4.96 5.12 3.82
C LEU A 32 -5.92 3.92 3.89
N LEU A 33 -5.38 2.71 3.76
CA LEU A 33 -6.13 1.46 3.91
C LEU A 33 -5.49 0.63 5.02
N LEU A 34 -6.31 0.09 5.91
CA LEU A 34 -5.89 -0.71 7.04
C LEU A 34 -6.44 -2.13 6.93
N ASN A 35 -5.61 -3.12 7.26
CA ASN A 35 -6.02 -4.52 7.44
C ASN A 35 -6.92 -5.04 6.28
N ASP A 36 -8.19 -5.32 6.59
CA ASP A 36 -9.18 -5.91 5.68
C ASP A 36 -9.66 -4.97 4.56
N GLU A 37 -9.34 -3.67 4.63
CA GLU A 37 -9.59 -2.71 3.54
C GLU A 37 -8.63 -2.93 2.36
N ILE A 38 -7.47 -3.57 2.61
CA ILE A 38 -6.39 -3.71 1.63
C ILE A 38 -6.74 -4.73 0.53
N PRO A 39 -7.17 -5.97 0.83
CA PRO A 39 -7.44 -6.95 -0.21
C PRO A 39 -8.46 -6.51 -1.27
N PRO A 40 -9.66 -6.00 -0.93
CA PRO A 40 -10.65 -5.61 -1.94
C PRO A 40 -10.19 -4.43 -2.80
N ALA A 41 -9.37 -3.53 -2.26
CA ALA A 41 -8.87 -2.35 -2.99
C ALA A 41 -7.69 -2.66 -3.91
N ARG A 42 -7.01 -3.80 -3.75
CA ARG A 42 -5.67 -4.03 -4.35
C ARG A 42 -5.53 -5.30 -5.16
N ARG A 43 -6.34 -6.33 -4.91
CA ARG A 43 -6.36 -7.53 -5.77
C ARG A 43 -6.71 -7.15 -7.22
N GLY A 44 -6.00 -7.74 -8.17
CA GLY A 44 -6.18 -7.49 -9.61
C GLY A 44 -5.72 -6.10 -10.09
N THR A 45 -5.09 -5.30 -9.24
CA THR A 45 -4.49 -4.02 -9.65
C THR A 45 -3.07 -4.23 -10.17
N ARG A 46 -2.62 -3.39 -11.11
CA ARG A 46 -1.23 -3.36 -11.58
C ARG A 46 -0.28 -2.62 -10.63
N THR A 47 -0.49 -2.75 -9.34
CA THR A 47 0.37 -2.17 -8.29
C THR A 47 1.30 -3.24 -7.72
N ALA A 48 2.38 -2.84 -7.04
CA ALA A 48 3.28 -3.78 -6.37
C ALA A 48 2.52 -4.65 -5.34
N LEU A 49 1.60 -4.05 -4.59
CA LEU A 49 0.76 -4.79 -3.64
C LEU A 49 -0.22 -5.74 -4.33
N GLY A 50 -0.78 -5.35 -5.49
CA GLY A 50 -1.59 -6.25 -6.33
C GLY A 50 -0.80 -7.47 -6.81
N ALA A 51 0.42 -7.26 -7.29
CA ALA A 51 1.33 -8.34 -7.69
C ALA A 51 1.69 -9.28 -6.52
N ALA A 52 1.80 -8.76 -5.29
CA ALA A 52 2.03 -9.59 -4.11
C ALA A 52 0.86 -10.56 -3.85
N PHE A 53 -0.39 -10.13 -4.07
CA PHE A 53 -1.55 -11.03 -4.00
C PHE A 53 -1.52 -12.11 -5.08
N GLU A 54 -1.19 -11.75 -6.32
CA GLU A 54 -1.04 -12.72 -7.42
C GLU A 54 0.07 -13.75 -7.15
N ALA A 55 1.20 -13.30 -6.59
CA ALA A 55 2.30 -14.19 -6.20
C ALA A 55 1.86 -15.15 -5.08
N ALA A 56 1.12 -14.67 -4.08
CA ALA A 56 0.63 -15.54 -3.02
C ALA A 56 -0.31 -16.64 -3.53
N GLU A 57 -1.19 -16.32 -4.48
CA GLU A 57 -2.05 -17.31 -5.13
C GLU A 57 -1.21 -18.32 -5.93
N LYS A 58 -0.23 -17.85 -6.70
CA LYS A 58 0.67 -18.70 -7.50
C LYS A 58 1.52 -19.66 -6.67
N PHE A 59 2.00 -19.21 -5.51
CA PHE A 59 2.97 -19.97 -4.70
C PHE A 59 2.36 -20.57 -3.42
N GLY A 60 1.05 -20.41 -3.20
CA GLY A 60 0.36 -20.96 -2.03
C GLY A 60 0.77 -20.30 -0.70
N TRP A 61 1.04 -19.00 -0.72
CA TRP A 61 1.37 -18.23 0.48
C TRP A 61 0.11 -17.71 1.17
N ALA A 62 0.19 -17.58 2.50
CA ALA A 62 -0.83 -16.91 3.30
C ALA A 62 -0.36 -15.49 3.61
N LEU A 63 -1.08 -14.49 3.09
CA LEU A 63 -0.77 -13.08 3.33
C LEU A 63 -1.50 -12.55 4.56
N SER A 64 -0.79 -11.75 5.36
CA SER A 64 -1.33 -10.94 6.45
C SER A 64 -1.16 -9.47 6.09
N PRO A 65 -2.21 -8.78 5.61
CA PRO A 65 -2.16 -7.35 5.30
C PRO A 65 -2.19 -6.52 6.58
N HIS A 66 -1.36 -5.48 6.66
CA HIS A 66 -1.33 -4.57 7.81
C HIS A 66 -1.75 -3.14 7.46
N SER A 67 -1.05 -2.49 6.53
CA SER A 67 -1.34 -1.09 6.15
C SER A 67 -0.87 -0.75 4.74
N ARG A 68 -1.63 0.11 4.05
CA ARG A 68 -1.20 0.81 2.84
C ARG A 68 -1.37 2.32 3.01
N LEU A 69 -0.36 3.07 2.60
CA LEU A 69 -0.26 4.52 2.75
C LEU A 69 0.13 5.17 1.40
N ALA A 70 -0.78 5.96 0.81
CA ALA A 70 -0.46 6.86 -0.30
C ALA A 70 -1.11 8.24 -0.08
N PRO A 71 -0.38 9.36 -0.11
CA PRO A 71 -0.96 10.69 -0.01
C PRO A 71 -1.53 11.13 -1.39
N PRO A 72 -2.42 12.14 -1.44
CA PRO A 72 -2.82 12.72 -2.72
C PRO A 72 -1.60 13.30 -3.45
N PRO A 73 -1.66 13.44 -4.79
CA PRO A 73 -0.61 14.10 -5.56
C PRO A 73 -0.28 15.46 -4.94
N ALA A 74 1.00 15.77 -4.80
CA ALA A 74 1.42 17.08 -4.34
C ALA A 74 0.86 18.15 -5.30
N ALA A 75 0.11 19.12 -4.77
CA ALA A 75 -0.10 20.37 -5.49
C ALA A 75 1.27 21.07 -5.51
N TRP A 76 1.80 21.27 -6.72
CA TRP A 76 3.05 21.98 -6.97
C TRP A 76 2.98 23.42 -6.47
#